data_AF-A0A939WMB7-F1
#
_entry.id   AF-A0A939WMB7-F1
#
_cell.length_a   1.000
_cell.length_b   1.000
_cell.length_c   1.000
_cell.angle_alpha   90.00
_cell.angle_beta   90.00
_cell.angle_gamma   90.00
#
_symmetry.space_group_name_H-M   'P 1'
#
loop_
_entity.id
_entity.type
_entity.pdbx_description
1 polymer ?
#
loop_
_entity_poly.entity_id
_entity_poly.type
_entity_poly.pdbx_seq_one_letter_code
_entity_poly.pdbx_strand_id
1 'polypeptide(L)'
;MAEEKEEVLETQSADGAEIRDTDIVFDCPHCSKTLVIDYRGAGLQINCSECGKDVLVPIPDGMELTDLDMDPGEILKQLFATRRNYQKAETRVQGLKARLVSLQETLAVMQQVIAEGLAAE
;
A
#
# COMPACT_ATOMS: atom_id res chain seq x y z
N MET A 1 19.19 -2.56 -35.15
CA MET A 1 20.05 -2.80 -33.99
C MET A 1 19.50 -1.91 -32.88
N ALA A 2 18.31 -2.12 -32.32
CA ALA A 2 17.71 -3.33 -31.73
C ALA A 2 18.61 -3.89 -30.62
N GLU A 3 18.43 -3.36 -29.41
CA GLU A 3 18.67 -4.02 -28.13
C GLU A 3 17.85 -3.27 -27.06
N GLU A 4 16.56 -3.62 -27.04
CA GLU A 4 15.68 -3.47 -25.87
C GLU A 4 16.16 -4.50 -24.84
N LYS A 5 16.53 -4.06 -23.65
CA LYS A 5 16.70 -4.94 -22.49
C LYS A 5 15.46 -4.79 -21.61
N GLU A 6 14.54 -5.73 -21.81
CA GLU A 6 13.52 -6.10 -20.83
C GLU A 6 14.23 -6.49 -19.52
N GLU A 7 13.97 -5.72 -18.46
CA GLU A 7 14.28 -6.16 -17.11
C GLU A 7 13.01 -6.78 -16.53
N VAL A 8 13.07 -8.10 -16.43
CA VAL A 8 11.98 -8.99 -16.05
C VAL A 8 11.69 -8.78 -14.58
N LEU A 9 10.45 -8.41 -14.29
CA LEU A 9 9.91 -8.23 -12.95
C LEU A 9 9.73 -9.60 -12.29
N GLU A 10 10.69 -10.04 -11.48
CA GLU A 10 10.50 -11.21 -10.62
C GLU A 10 9.62 -10.85 -9.42
N THR A 11 8.36 -11.27 -9.51
CA THR A 11 7.48 -11.42 -8.36
C THR A 11 7.93 -12.66 -7.59
N GLN A 12 8.52 -12.48 -6.41
CA GLN A 12 8.72 -13.57 -5.46
C GLN A 12 7.87 -13.32 -4.21
N SER A 13 6.84 -14.15 -4.12
CA SER A 13 5.92 -14.26 -3.00
C SER A 13 6.63 -14.81 -1.76
N ALA A 14 6.21 -14.25 -0.62
CA ALA A 14 6.03 -14.83 0.72
C ALA A 14 6.81 -16.11 1.13
N ASP A 15 7.30 -16.04 2.38
CA ASP A 15 7.79 -17.13 3.23
C ASP A 15 9.26 -17.55 3.04
N GLY A 16 10.12 -16.58 3.33
CA GLY A 16 11.52 -16.81 3.65
C GLY A 16 12.10 -15.50 4.17
N ALA A 17 11.95 -15.24 5.47
CA ALA A 17 12.68 -14.15 6.11
C ALA A 17 14.17 -14.49 6.05
N GLU A 18 14.82 -14.11 4.95
CA GLU A 18 16.27 -13.99 4.88
C GLU A 18 16.66 -13.09 6.05
N ILE A 19 17.33 -13.66 7.06
CA ILE A 19 17.83 -12.88 8.20
C ILE A 19 18.79 -11.87 7.62
N ARG A 20 18.38 -10.61 7.57
CA ARG A 20 19.20 -9.52 7.08
C ARG A 20 20.17 -9.14 8.18
N ASP A 21 21.33 -8.60 7.82
CA ASP A 21 22.30 -8.08 8.81
C ASP A 21 21.71 -6.97 9.70
N THR A 22 20.54 -6.43 9.32
CA THR A 22 19.75 -5.46 10.09
C THR A 22 18.80 -6.07 11.12
N ASP A 23 18.64 -7.40 11.17
CA ASP A 23 17.69 -8.04 12.08
C ASP A 23 18.25 -8.19 13.49
N ILE A 24 17.43 -7.87 14.49
CA ILE A 24 17.75 -7.96 15.91
C ILE A 24 17.36 -9.34 16.42
N VAL A 25 18.36 -10.13 16.78
CA VAL A 25 18.19 -11.45 17.39
C VAL A 25 18.32 -11.29 18.91
N PHE A 26 17.25 -11.61 19.66
CA PHE A 26 17.27 -11.54 21.12
C PHE A 26 16.43 -12.65 21.76
N ASP A 27 16.75 -13.00 23.00
CA ASP A 27 16.02 -14.02 23.75
C ASP A 27 14.94 -13.41 24.65
N CYS A 28 13.74 -13.98 24.60
CA CYS A 28 12.63 -13.54 25.44
C CYS A 28 12.88 -13.87 26.93
N PRO A 29 12.74 -12.91 27.88
CA PRO A 29 12.98 -13.14 29.31
C PRO A 29 11.93 -14.06 29.96
N HIS A 30 10.80 -14.33 29.28
CA HIS A 30 9.72 -15.13 29.82
C HIS A 30 9.70 -16.58 29.36
N CYS A 31 10.20 -16.88 28.16
CA CYS A 31 10.20 -18.23 27.60
C CYS A 31 11.58 -18.68 27.09
N SER A 32 12.61 -17.83 27.21
CA SER A 32 13.99 -18.10 26.79
C SER A 32 14.11 -18.61 25.35
N LYS A 33 13.16 -18.21 24.49
CA LYS A 33 13.19 -18.50 23.05
C LYS A 33 13.78 -17.31 22.31
N THR A 34 14.56 -17.63 21.30
CA THR A 34 15.17 -16.67 20.39
C THR A 34 14.10 -16.12 19.44
N LEU A 35 13.99 -14.79 19.41
CA LEU A 35 13.14 -14.04 18.51
C LEU A 35 14.02 -13.25 17.55
N VAL A 36 13.60 -13.20 16.29
CA VAL A 36 14.23 -12.41 15.24
C VAL A 36 13.24 -11.33 14.86
N ILE A 37 13.61 -10.06 15.03
CA ILE A 37 12.75 -8.92 14.74
C ILE A 37 13.52 -7.94 13.87
N ASP A 38 12.83 -7.39 12.88
CA ASP A 38 13.34 -6.32 12.02
C ASP A 38 13.76 -5.10 12.87
N TYR A 39 14.79 -4.38 12.45
CA TYR A 39 15.29 -3.17 13.11
C TYR A 39 14.22 -2.13 13.46
N ARG A 40 13.12 -2.05 12.71
CA ARG A 40 11.97 -1.18 13.00
C ARG A 40 11.27 -1.50 14.32
N GLY A 41 11.48 -2.71 14.84
CA GLY A 41 10.97 -3.18 16.12
C GLY A 41 11.82 -2.77 17.32
N ALA A 42 12.99 -2.17 17.12
CA ALA A 42 13.88 -1.75 18.21
C ALA A 42 13.16 -0.77 19.15
N GLY A 43 13.18 -1.05 20.45
CA GLY A 43 12.57 -0.20 21.47
C GLY A 43 11.04 -0.23 21.54
N LEU A 44 10.36 -1.00 20.68
CA LEU A 44 8.92 -1.25 20.77
C LEU A 44 8.61 -2.40 21.74
N GLN A 45 7.41 -2.35 22.32
CA GLN A 45 6.83 -3.49 23.04
C GLN A 45 6.09 -4.36 22.03
N ILE A 46 6.56 -5.59 21.88
CA ILE A 46 5.99 -6.58 20.95
C ILE A 46 5.50 -7.80 21.73
N ASN A 47 4.46 -8.45 21.21
CA ASN A 47 3.98 -9.71 21.77
C ASN A 47 4.87 -10.87 21.31
N CYS A 48 5.38 -11.64 22.26
CA CYS A 48 6.14 -12.83 21.93
C CYS A 48 5.24 -13.86 21.22
N SER A 49 5.62 -14.30 20.02
CA SER A 49 4.87 -15.32 19.23
C SER A 49 4.70 -16.66 19.95
N GLU A 50 5.54 -16.91 20.95
CA GLU A 50 5.64 -18.20 21.63
C GLU A 50 4.97 -18.22 23.00
N CYS A 51 5.07 -17.14 23.78
CA CYS A 51 4.43 -17.08 25.11
C CYS A 51 3.29 -16.06 25.19
N GLY A 52 3.08 -15.24 24.16
CA GLY A 52 2.02 -14.24 24.09
C GLY A 52 2.19 -13.06 25.05
N LYS A 53 3.30 -12.98 25.79
CA LYS A 53 3.59 -11.87 26.71
C LYS A 53 4.27 -10.73 25.98
N ASP A 54 4.03 -9.51 26.45
CA ASP A 54 4.70 -8.32 25.94
C ASP A 54 6.17 -8.32 26.37
N VAL A 55 7.05 -8.14 25.40
CA VAL A 55 8.50 -8.09 25.59
C VAL A 55 9.03 -6.80 24.98
N LEU A 56 9.95 -6.15 25.69
CA LEU A 56 10.65 -4.97 25.18
C LEU A 56 11.84 -5.43 24.33
N VAL A 57 11.90 -4.98 23.07
CA VAL A 57 13.02 -5.27 22.18
C VAL A 57 14.22 -4.39 22.58
N PRO A 58 15.40 -4.97 22.88
CA PRO A 58 16.59 -4.19 23.19
C PRO A 58 17.09 -3.43 21.96
N ILE A 59 17.53 -2.19 22.15
CA ILE A 59 18.13 -1.37 21.10
C ILE A 59 19.64 -1.66 21.11
N PRO A 60 20.23 -2.30 20.07
CA PRO A 60 21.68 -2.48 20.00
C PRO A 60 22.39 -1.13 19.85
N ASP A 61 23.50 -0.95 20.56
CA ASP A 61 24.33 0.27 20.50
C ASP A 61 24.94 0.41 19.09
N GLY A 62 24.55 1.46 18.36
CA GLY A 62 25.03 1.75 17.01
C GLY A 62 23.94 1.92 15.95
N MET A 63 22.66 1.73 16.30
CA MET A 63 21.52 1.99 15.42
C MET A 63 20.92 3.36 15.75
N GLU A 64 21.32 4.40 15.02
CA GLU A 64 20.69 5.71 15.13
C GLU A 64 19.29 5.65 14.47
N LEU A 65 18.25 6.16 15.14
CA LEU A 65 16.88 6.21 14.60
C LEU A 65 16.77 6.95 13.25
N THR A 66 17.83 7.63 12.81
CA THR A 66 17.93 8.36 11.56
C THR A 66 17.94 7.46 10.32
N ASP A 67 18.27 6.16 10.45
CA ASP A 67 18.19 5.19 9.34
C ASP A 67 16.75 4.71 9.06
N LEU A 68 15.80 5.04 9.95
CA LEU A 68 14.36 4.75 9.79
C LEU A 68 13.61 5.87 9.09
N ASP A 69 14.21 7.06 8.99
CA ASP A 69 13.63 8.18 8.27
C ASP A 69 13.86 7.97 6.78
N MET A 70 12.77 7.69 6.04
CA MET A 70 12.80 7.80 4.59
C MET A 70 13.41 9.15 4.22
N ASP A 71 14.40 9.15 3.31
CA ASP A 71 15.05 10.37 2.87
C ASP A 71 13.96 11.42 2.52
N PRO A 72 14.05 12.66 3.04
CA PRO A 72 13.04 13.67 2.78
C PRO A 72 12.76 13.88 1.28
N GLY A 73 13.76 13.66 0.42
CA GLY A 73 13.62 13.67 -1.03
C GLY A 73 12.77 12.52 -1.58
N GLU A 74 12.85 11.32 -0.99
CA GLU A 74 12.02 10.18 -1.36
C GLU A 74 10.55 10.39 -0.95
N ILE A 75 10.30 10.88 0.26
CA ILE A 75 8.95 11.24 0.73
C ILE A 75 8.32 12.27 -0.22
N LEU A 76 9.08 13.31 -0.61
CA LEU A 76 8.60 14.31 -1.56
C LEU A 76 8.27 13.70 -2.92
N LYS A 77 9.12 12.82 -3.46
CA LYS A 77 8.85 12.12 -4.73
C LYS A 77 7.57 11.30 -4.66
N GLN A 78 7.37 10.54 -3.59
CA GLN A 78 6.16 9.76 -3.38
C GLN A 78 4.92 10.65 -3.26
N LEU A 79 5.03 11.78 -2.57
CA LEU A 79 3.94 12.75 -2.44
C LEU A 79 3.55 13.33 -3.80
N PHE A 80 4.53 13.71 -4.63
CA PHE A 80 4.28 14.21 -5.98
C PHE A 80 3.66 13.14 -6.89
N ALA A 81 4.16 11.91 -6.84
CA ALA A 81 3.59 10.78 -7.59
C ALA A 81 2.14 10.50 -7.19
N THR A 82 1.88 10.44 -5.88
CA THR A 82 0.55 10.22 -5.30
C THR A 82 -0.40 11.33 -5.72
N ARG A 83 0.01 12.60 -5.61
CA ARG A 83 -0.80 13.75 -6.07
C ARG A 83 -1.15 13.64 -7.56
N ARG A 84 -0.18 13.32 -8.42
CA ARG A 84 -0.42 13.17 -9.87
C ARG A 84 -1.41 12.04 -10.15
N ASN A 85 -1.27 10.91 -9.46
CA ASN A 85 -2.15 9.75 -9.64
C ASN A 85 -3.58 10.07 -9.19
N TYR A 86 -3.71 10.76 -8.05
CA TYR A 86 -4.99 11.21 -7.53
C TYR A 86 -5.70 12.14 -8.52
N GLN A 87 -5.01 13.13 -9.07
CA GLN A 87 -5.57 14.03 -10.09
C GLN A 87 -6.08 13.27 -11.33
N LYS A 88 -5.31 12.29 -11.83
CA LYS A 88 -5.75 11.45 -12.96
C LYS A 88 -7.01 10.65 -12.62
N ALA A 89 -7.08 10.11 -11.41
CA ALA A 89 -8.25 9.37 -10.93
C ALA A 89 -9.48 10.30 -10.83
N GLU A 90 -9.32 11.51 -10.31
CA GLU A 90 -10.40 12.51 -10.25
C GLU A 90 -10.94 12.87 -11.64
N THR A 91 -10.07 13.12 -12.62
CA THR A 91 -10.50 13.39 -14.00
C THR A 91 -11.26 12.21 -14.59
N ARG A 92 -10.81 10.97 -14.34
CA ARG A 92 -11.52 9.76 -14.78
C ARG A 92 -12.91 9.66 -14.15
N VAL A 93 -13.02 9.93 -12.85
CA VAL A 93 -14.31 9.93 -12.13
C VAL A 93 -15.25 11.00 -12.70
N GLN A 94 -14.76 12.21 -12.97
CA GLN A 94 -15.55 13.26 -13.59
C GLN A 94 -16.05 12.86 -14.99
N GLY A 95 -15.18 12.26 -15.81
CA GLY A 95 -15.57 11.75 -17.13
C GLY A 95 -16.64 10.65 -17.06
N LEU A 96 -16.52 9.73 -16.11
CA LEU A 96 -17.54 8.69 -15.89
C LEU A 96 -18.87 9.29 -15.42
N LYS A 97 -18.84 10.27 -14.51
CA LYS A 97 -20.04 11.00 -14.08
C LYS A 97 -20.74 11.70 -15.24
N ALA A 98 -19.99 12.38 -16.11
CA ALA A 98 -20.55 13.03 -17.30
C ALA A 98 -21.23 12.02 -18.24
N ARG A 99 -20.61 10.85 -18.46
CA ARG A 99 -21.22 9.77 -19.24
C ARG A 99 -22.51 9.25 -18.61
N LEU A 100 -22.52 9.05 -17.29
CA LEU A 100 -23.74 8.63 -16.59
C LEU A 100 -24.88 9.63 -16.77
N VAL A 101 -24.60 10.93 -16.66
CA VAL A 101 -25.60 11.98 -16.91
C VAL A 101 -26.11 11.89 -18.35
N SER A 102 -25.23 11.78 -19.35
CA SER A 102 -25.68 11.64 -20.74
C SER A 102 -26.55 10.40 -20.98
N LEU A 103 -26.22 9.27 -20.34
CA LEU A 103 -27.03 8.05 -20.44
C LEU A 103 -28.39 8.25 -19.77
N GLN A 104 -28.44 8.88 -18.60
CA GLN A 104 -29.69 9.20 -17.91
C GLN A 104 -30.58 10.10 -18.76
N GLU A 105 -30.02 11.12 -19.41
CA GLU A 105 -30.76 11.99 -20.34
C GLU A 105 -31.30 11.19 -21.54
N THR A 106 -30.49 10.34 -22.17
CA THR A 106 -30.95 9.51 -23.30
C THR A 106 -32.08 8.56 -22.91
N LEU A 107 -31.98 7.94 -21.72
CA LEU A 107 -33.03 7.07 -21.21
C LEU A 107 -34.30 7.84 -20.87
N ALA A 108 -34.19 9.05 -20.30
CA ALA A 108 -35.34 9.89 -20.00
C ALA A 108 -36.10 10.28 -21.27
N VAL A 109 -35.39 10.66 -22.35
CA VAL A 109 -36.00 10.94 -23.66
C VAL A 109 -36.69 9.70 -24.21
N MET A 110 -36.03 8.54 -24.16
CA MET A 110 -36.63 7.28 -24.64
C MET A 110 -37.89 6.91 -23.86
N GLN A 111 -37.88 7.08 -22.53
CA GLN A 111 -39.04 6.84 -21.67
C GLN A 111 -40.19 7.81 -21.98
N GLN A 112 -39.90 9.08 -22.25
CA GLN A 112 -40.91 10.06 -22.62
C GLN A 112 -41.59 9.69 -23.95
N VAL A 113 -40.83 9.31 -24.98
CA VAL A 113 -41.39 8.87 -26.27
C VAL A 113 -42.27 7.63 -26.10
N ILE A 114 -41.84 6.66 -25.28
CA ILE A 114 -42.66 5.48 -24.98
C ILE A 114 -43.97 5.87 -24.28
N ALA A 115 -43.91 6.78 -23.31
CA ALA A 115 -45.09 7.25 -22.59
C ALA A 115 -46.08 7.99 -23.51
N GLU A 116 -45.58 8.84 -24.41
CA GLU A 116 -46.40 9.54 -25.41
C GLU A 116 -47.02 8.55 -26.42
N GLY A 117 -46.26 7.55 -26.87
CA GLY A 117 -46.77 6.50 -27.77
C GLY A 117 -47.88 5.65 -27.13
N LEU A 118 -47.70 5.25 -25.86
CA LEU A 118 -48.72 4.50 -25.11
C LEU A 118 -49.99 5.32 -24.80
N ALA A 119 -49.90 6.66 -24.77
CA ALA A 119 -51.05 7.53 -24.53
C ALA A 119 -51.86 7.84 -25.80
N ALA A 120 -51.34 7.51 -26.97
CA ALA A 120 -51.97 7.78 -28.27
C ALA A 120 -52.80 6.60 -28.81
N GLU A 121 -52.78 5.44 -28.15
CA GLU A 121 -53.57 4.23 -28.44
C GLU A 121 -54.76 4.09 -27.47
#